data_AF-A0A4Q2YHZ1-F1
#
_entry.id   AF-A0A4Q2YHZ1-F1
#
_cell.length_a   1.000
_cell.length_b   1.000
_cell.length_c   1.000
_cell.angle_alpha   90.00
_cell.angle_beta   90.00
_cell.angle_gamma   90.00
#
_symmetry.space_group_name_H-M   'P 1'
#
loop_
_entity.id
_entity.type
_entity.pdbx_description
1 polymer ?
#
loop_
_entity_poly.entity_id
_entity_poly.type
_entity_poly.pdbx_seq_one_letter_code
_entity_poly.pdbx_strand_id
1 'polypeptide(L)'
;REATRQLNDLFHDAARRRVSDVHLLYQEGKCQICFRAGGVLEEIVVVDAQTAKQFDEKIRARSQMSQADRHRSLDGRMRLRYVDRSIDVRVSVIPVVGGQASAHFLRNADSVGASGGLMGWLGFLLVFETLHHRLVPRSARRRLAAAVFLTALIGLIGHRFIDNAAHAGGLVAGMLYAAIVFPKSSSVYRPQSTLTDRIGGSLALAACAASAAFAIWKICAPA
;
A
#
# COMPACT_ATOMS: atom_id res chain seq x y z
N ARG A 1 -22.62 -23.58 9.68
CA ARG A 1 -22.62 -23.39 8.20
C ARG A 1 -23.32 -22.08 7.82
N GLU A 2 -24.38 -21.72 8.53
CA GLU A 2 -25.15 -20.48 8.32
C GLU A 2 -24.40 -19.18 8.67
N ALA A 3 -23.81 -19.06 9.87
CA ALA A 3 -23.07 -17.84 10.25
C ALA A 3 -21.88 -17.51 9.32
N THR A 4 -21.22 -18.53 8.74
CA THR A 4 -20.17 -18.28 7.74
C THR A 4 -20.75 -17.60 6.50
N ARG A 5 -21.94 -18.03 6.06
CA ARG A 5 -22.62 -17.49 4.89
C ARG A 5 -23.06 -16.05 5.18
N GLN A 6 -23.72 -15.82 6.32
CA GLN A 6 -24.12 -14.47 6.74
C GLN A 6 -22.93 -13.51 6.83
N LEU A 7 -21.81 -13.93 7.44
CA LEU A 7 -20.60 -13.10 7.52
C LEU A 7 -20.01 -12.81 6.13
N ASN A 8 -20.02 -13.79 5.22
CA ASN A 8 -19.57 -13.59 3.85
C ASN A 8 -20.48 -12.62 3.09
N ASP A 9 -21.79 -12.79 3.22
CA ASP A 9 -22.79 -11.92 2.58
C ASP A 9 -22.65 -10.47 3.12
N LEU A 10 -22.42 -10.32 4.43
CA LEU A 10 -22.15 -9.04 5.08
C LEU A 10 -20.89 -8.36 4.52
N PHE A 11 -19.78 -9.09 4.43
CA PHE A 11 -18.55 -8.55 3.83
C PHE A 11 -18.66 -8.30 2.33
N HIS A 12 -19.46 -9.09 1.62
CA HIS A 12 -19.75 -8.87 0.21
C HIS A 12 -20.58 -7.60 0.02
N ASP A 13 -21.56 -7.33 0.87
CA ASP A 13 -22.34 -6.09 0.86
C ASP A 13 -21.47 -4.87 1.24
N ALA A 14 -20.64 -4.99 2.29
CA ALA A 14 -19.65 -3.98 2.65
C ALA A 14 -18.74 -3.62 1.45
N ALA A 15 -18.22 -4.63 0.76
CA ALA A 15 -17.42 -4.44 -0.44
C ALA A 15 -18.23 -3.80 -1.58
N ARG A 16 -19.46 -4.26 -1.84
CA ARG A 16 -20.36 -3.73 -2.87
C ARG A 16 -20.63 -2.23 -2.67
N ARG A 17 -20.97 -1.84 -1.44
CA ARG A 17 -21.23 -0.44 -1.03
C ARG A 17 -19.95 0.40 -0.90
N ARG A 18 -18.77 -0.22 -1.02
CA ARG A 18 -17.46 0.41 -0.88
C ARG A 18 -17.31 1.12 0.48
N VAL A 19 -17.74 0.48 1.56
CA VAL A 19 -17.62 1.06 2.92
C VAL A 19 -16.15 1.21 3.32
N SER A 20 -15.82 2.18 4.17
CA SER A 20 -14.47 2.33 4.74
C SER A 20 -14.28 1.41 5.94
N ASP A 21 -15.31 1.26 6.77
CA ASP A 21 -15.23 0.52 8.03
C ASP A 21 -16.49 -0.32 8.24
N VAL A 22 -16.30 -1.48 8.86
CA VAL A 22 -17.36 -2.32 9.39
C VAL A 22 -17.13 -2.45 10.88
N HIS A 23 -18.09 -2.01 11.68
CA HIS A 23 -18.03 -2.05 13.13
C HIS A 23 -18.99 -3.12 13.66
N LEU A 24 -18.50 -4.00 14.53
CA LEU A 24 -19.29 -4.96 15.29
C LEU A 24 -19.27 -4.52 16.75
N LEU A 25 -20.37 -3.91 17.18
CA LEU A 25 -20.54 -3.34 18.51
C LEU A 25 -21.40 -4.28 19.35
N TYR A 26 -20.84 -4.84 20.41
CA TYR A 26 -21.55 -5.76 21.28
C TYR A 26 -22.16 -4.97 22.44
N GLN A 27 -23.48 -5.02 22.57
CA GLN A 27 -24.24 -4.34 23.62
C GLN A 27 -25.34 -5.26 24.13
N GLU A 28 -25.44 -5.42 25.45
CA GLU A 28 -26.60 -6.03 26.12
C GLU A 28 -27.05 -7.39 25.54
N GLY A 29 -26.09 -8.25 25.16
CA GLY A 29 -26.39 -9.58 24.61
C GLY A 29 -26.79 -9.59 23.12
N LYS A 30 -26.61 -8.48 22.42
CA LYS A 30 -26.74 -8.36 20.96
C LYS A 30 -25.48 -7.76 20.35
N CYS A 31 -25.34 -7.88 19.05
CA CYS A 31 -24.29 -7.20 18.29
C CYS A 31 -24.91 -6.35 17.19
N GLN A 32 -24.71 -5.04 17.28
CA GLN A 32 -25.03 -4.09 16.22
C GLN A 32 -23.88 -4.07 15.23
N ILE A 33 -24.21 -4.23 13.95
CA ILE A 33 -23.24 -4.15 12.87
C ILE A 33 -23.49 -2.88 12.07
N CYS A 34 -22.50 -2.00 12.06
CA CYS A 34 -22.59 -0.71 11.39
C CYS A 34 -21.56 -0.59 10.27
N PHE A 35 -21.94 0.03 9.17
CA PHE A 35 -21.03 0.39 8.09
C PHE A 35 -20.71 1.88 8.14
N ARG A 36 -19.44 2.23 7.91
CA ARG A 36 -19.07 3.61 7.61
C ARG A 36 -18.96 3.79 6.11
N ALA A 37 -19.84 4.56 5.51
CA ALA A 37 -19.82 4.88 4.08
C ALA A 37 -19.79 6.40 3.89
N GLY A 38 -18.81 6.91 3.15
CA GLY A 38 -18.70 8.36 2.92
C GLY A 38 -18.52 9.18 4.21
N GLY A 39 -17.95 8.59 5.25
CA GLY A 39 -17.75 9.23 6.56
C GLY A 39 -18.91 9.07 7.56
N VAL A 40 -20.10 8.69 7.10
CA VAL A 40 -21.30 8.50 7.92
C VAL A 40 -21.40 7.05 8.38
N LEU A 41 -21.74 6.84 9.66
CA LEU A 41 -21.96 5.52 10.24
C LEU A 41 -23.46 5.16 10.14
N GLU A 42 -23.77 4.00 9.57
CA GLU A 42 -25.14 3.50 9.37
C GLU A 42 -25.27 2.11 9.99
N GLU A 43 -26.31 1.88 10.79
CA GLU A 43 -26.63 0.54 11.30
C GLU A 43 -27.24 -0.32 10.18
N ILE A 44 -26.70 -1.52 10.00
CA ILE A 44 -27.09 -2.42 8.90
C ILE A 44 -27.93 -3.58 9.40
N VAL A 45 -27.49 -4.20 10.49
CA VAL A 45 -28.15 -5.38 11.06
C VAL A 45 -27.79 -5.54 12.52
N VAL A 46 -28.73 -6.07 13.30
CA VAL A 46 -28.51 -6.51 14.67
C VAL A 46 -28.59 -8.03 14.70
N VAL A 47 -27.57 -8.67 15.27
CA VAL A 47 -27.52 -10.13 15.42
C VAL A 47 -27.50 -10.50 16.91
N ASP A 48 -27.95 -11.71 17.22
CA ASP A 48 -27.88 -12.25 18.58
C ASP A 48 -26.41 -12.52 19.02
N ALA A 49 -26.20 -12.67 20.33
CA ALA A 49 -24.87 -12.93 20.90
C ALA A 49 -24.19 -14.20 20.38
N GLN A 50 -24.95 -15.26 20.07
CA GLN A 50 -24.39 -16.52 19.61
C GLN A 50 -23.82 -16.38 18.19
N THR A 51 -24.57 -15.72 17.31
CA THR A 51 -24.16 -15.38 15.94
C THR A 51 -22.96 -14.43 15.99
N ALA A 52 -22.99 -13.43 16.85
CA ALA A 52 -21.90 -12.48 17.02
C ALA A 52 -20.59 -13.15 17.48
N LYS A 53 -20.67 -14.08 18.45
CA LYS A 53 -19.52 -14.87 18.90
C LYS A 53 -18.92 -15.69 17.75
N GLN A 54 -19.77 -16.30 16.92
CA GLN A 54 -19.32 -17.03 15.73
C GLN A 54 -18.66 -16.12 14.69
N PHE A 55 -19.12 -14.86 14.56
CA PHE A 55 -18.49 -13.88 13.69
C PHE A 55 -17.11 -13.50 14.22
N ASP A 56 -16.97 -13.18 15.50
CA ASP A 56 -15.68 -12.83 16.12
C ASP A 56 -14.63 -13.95 15.94
N GLU A 57 -15.00 -15.20 16.21
CA GLU A 57 -14.09 -16.35 16.03
C GLU A 57 -13.63 -16.50 14.58
N LYS A 58 -14.55 -16.34 13.61
CA LYS A 58 -14.22 -16.41 12.18
C LYS A 58 -13.37 -15.24 11.72
N ILE A 59 -13.66 -14.03 12.22
CA ILE A 59 -12.89 -12.83 11.91
C ILE A 59 -11.46 -12.99 12.43
N ARG A 60 -11.29 -13.43 13.68
CA ARG A 60 -9.97 -13.70 14.27
C ARG A 60 -9.21 -14.77 13.51
N ALA A 61 -9.87 -15.88 13.18
CA ALA A 61 -9.27 -16.95 12.38
C ALA A 61 -8.81 -16.47 10.99
N ARG A 62 -9.66 -15.73 10.27
CA ARG A 62 -9.32 -15.18 8.93
C ARG A 62 -8.23 -14.13 8.97
N SER A 63 -8.09 -13.44 10.09
CA SER A 63 -7.11 -12.36 10.29
C SER A 63 -5.80 -12.83 10.93
N GLN A 64 -5.62 -14.15 11.10
CA GLN A 64 -4.44 -14.77 11.73
C GLN A 64 -4.22 -14.30 13.18
N MET A 65 -5.31 -13.99 13.91
CA MET A 65 -5.26 -13.60 15.32
C MET A 65 -5.51 -14.81 16.24
N SER A 66 -5.00 -14.72 17.47
CA SER A 66 -5.33 -15.69 18.53
C SER A 66 -6.84 -15.70 18.81
N GLN A 67 -7.42 -16.90 18.80
CA GLN A 67 -8.84 -17.12 19.15
C GLN A 67 -9.05 -17.29 20.65
N ALA A 68 -7.96 -17.62 21.38
CA ALA A 68 -7.96 -17.82 22.83
C ALA A 68 -7.81 -16.49 23.60
N ASP A 69 -7.03 -15.54 23.07
CA ASP A 69 -6.83 -14.25 23.71
C ASP A 69 -8.05 -13.33 23.59
N ARG A 70 -8.76 -13.14 24.71
CA ARG A 70 -9.94 -12.26 24.81
C ARG A 70 -9.71 -11.01 25.66
N HIS A 71 -8.58 -10.90 26.34
CA HIS A 71 -8.30 -9.83 27.31
C HIS A 71 -7.35 -8.74 26.80
N ARG A 72 -6.80 -8.91 25.59
CA ARG A 72 -5.86 -7.98 24.96
C ARG A 72 -6.44 -7.45 23.66
N SER A 73 -6.12 -6.19 23.32
CA SER A 73 -6.37 -5.65 21.98
C SER A 73 -5.53 -6.40 20.94
N LEU A 74 -6.17 -6.91 19.89
CA LEU A 74 -5.48 -7.62 18.82
C LEU A 74 -5.68 -6.89 17.50
N ASP A 75 -4.61 -6.87 16.70
CA ASP A 75 -4.65 -6.40 15.33
C ASP A 75 -4.28 -7.54 14.39
N GLY A 76 -4.99 -7.62 13.27
CA GLY A 76 -4.75 -8.59 12.23
C GLY A 76 -5.07 -8.03 10.85
N ARG A 77 -4.81 -8.84 9.83
CA ARG A 77 -5.16 -8.52 8.45
C ARG A 77 -5.78 -9.72 7.78
N MET A 78 -6.83 -9.48 7.00
CA MET A 78 -7.43 -10.51 6.16
C MET A 78 -7.60 -9.97 4.74
N ARG A 79 -7.57 -10.88 3.77
CA ARG A 79 -7.73 -10.55 2.35
C ARG A 79 -9.06 -11.07 1.85
N LEU A 80 -9.96 -10.17 1.48
CA LEU A 80 -11.28 -10.50 0.94
C LEU A 80 -11.23 -10.50 -0.60
N ARG A 81 -11.79 -11.53 -1.22
CA ARG A 81 -12.02 -11.53 -2.69
C ARG A 81 -13.44 -11.10 -2.96
N TYR A 82 -13.60 -10.12 -3.84
CA TYR A 82 -14.90 -9.64 -4.30
C TYR A 82 -14.82 -9.46 -5.82
N VAL A 83 -15.59 -10.24 -6.57
CA VAL A 83 -15.53 -10.25 -8.05
C VAL A 83 -14.06 -10.39 -8.50
N ASP A 84 -13.52 -9.42 -9.23
CA ASP A 84 -12.15 -9.42 -9.76
C ASP A 84 -11.16 -8.61 -8.92
N ARG A 85 -11.55 -8.14 -7.73
CA ARG A 85 -10.68 -7.37 -6.83
C ARG A 85 -10.40 -8.11 -5.54
N SER A 86 -9.18 -7.94 -5.07
CA SER A 86 -8.77 -8.33 -3.73
C SER A 86 -8.72 -7.10 -2.83
N ILE A 87 -9.44 -7.14 -1.72
CA ILE A 87 -9.51 -6.05 -0.74
C ILE A 87 -8.70 -6.47 0.49
N ASP A 88 -7.70 -5.67 0.86
CA ASP A 88 -6.97 -5.86 2.12
C ASP A 88 -7.79 -5.22 3.25
N VAL A 89 -8.04 -5.97 4.32
CA VAL A 89 -8.86 -5.53 5.44
C VAL A 89 -7.99 -5.62 6.68
N ARG A 90 -7.79 -4.47 7.34
CA ARG A 90 -7.22 -4.42 8.68
C ARG A 90 -8.32 -4.67 9.68
N VAL A 91 -8.06 -5.53 10.65
CA VAL A 91 -9.04 -5.86 11.69
C VAL A 91 -8.40 -5.57 13.02
N SER A 92 -9.07 -4.80 13.84
CA SER A 92 -8.73 -4.58 15.23
C SER A 92 -9.86 -5.09 16.12
N VAL A 93 -9.49 -5.74 17.22
CA VAL A 93 -10.44 -6.22 18.22
C VAL A 93 -10.03 -5.68 19.56
N ILE A 94 -10.94 -4.96 20.21
CA ILE A 94 -10.70 -4.29 21.48
C ILE A 94 -11.56 -4.94 22.56
N PRO A 95 -10.98 -5.37 23.69
CA PRO A 95 -11.74 -5.89 24.81
C PRO A 95 -12.42 -4.74 25.56
N VAL A 96 -13.69 -4.49 25.25
CA VAL A 96 -14.60 -3.67 26.07
C VAL A 96 -15.60 -4.60 26.75
N VAL A 97 -16.37 -4.17 27.77
CA VAL A 97 -17.46 -4.96 28.34
C VAL A 97 -18.41 -5.39 27.21
N GLY A 98 -18.43 -6.69 26.88
CA GLY A 98 -19.15 -7.26 25.72
C GLY A 98 -18.32 -7.51 24.46
N GLY A 99 -17.13 -6.90 24.34
CA GLY A 99 -16.23 -6.95 23.18
C GLY A 99 -16.57 -5.90 22.12
N GLN A 100 -15.58 -5.38 21.38
CA GLN A 100 -15.81 -4.59 20.17
C GLN A 100 -14.83 -5.05 19.10
N ALA A 101 -15.31 -5.25 17.87
CA ALA A 101 -14.44 -5.53 16.73
C ALA A 101 -14.69 -4.51 15.64
N SER A 102 -13.61 -3.98 15.06
CA SER A 102 -13.68 -3.10 13.89
C SER A 102 -12.82 -3.67 12.77
N ALA A 103 -13.41 -3.79 11.60
CA ALA A 103 -12.74 -4.15 10.37
C ALA A 103 -12.68 -2.92 9.46
N HIS A 104 -11.48 -2.36 9.30
CA HIS A 104 -11.19 -1.27 8.39
C HIS A 104 -10.82 -1.85 7.01
N PHE A 105 -11.66 -1.56 6.04
CA PHE A 105 -11.47 -1.93 4.64
C PHE A 105 -10.48 -0.95 4.01
N LEU A 106 -9.23 -1.35 3.88
CA LEU A 106 -8.26 -0.54 3.16
C LEU A 106 -8.63 -0.58 1.69
N ARG A 107 -9.09 0.56 1.17
CA ARG A 107 -9.11 0.77 -0.26
C ARG A 107 -7.66 0.83 -0.73
N ASN A 108 -7.26 -0.21 -1.43
CA ASN A 108 -5.98 -0.29 -2.14
C ASN A 108 -4.77 0.08 -1.29
N ALA A 109 -4.22 -0.90 -0.56
CA ALA A 109 -2.79 -0.89 -0.30
C ALA A 109 -2.08 -1.24 -1.63
N ASP A 110 -2.18 -0.36 -2.63
CA ASP A 110 -1.33 -0.43 -3.79
C ASP A 110 0.09 -0.24 -3.25
N SER A 111 0.87 -1.32 -3.22
CA SER A 111 2.27 -1.29 -2.82
C SER A 111 3.09 -0.67 -3.96
N VAL A 112 2.79 0.59 -4.28
CA VAL A 112 3.40 1.38 -5.36
C VAL A 112 4.88 1.68 -5.04
N GLY A 113 5.27 1.61 -3.76
CA GLY A 113 6.58 2.10 -3.31
C GLY A 113 7.77 1.20 -3.65
N ALA A 114 7.69 -0.11 -3.39
CA ALA A 114 8.87 -0.97 -3.45
C ALA A 114 9.27 -1.35 -4.89
N SER A 115 8.31 -1.82 -5.69
CA SER A 115 8.56 -2.23 -7.07
C SER A 115 8.85 -1.04 -7.98
N GLY A 116 8.13 0.08 -7.81
CA GLY A 116 8.41 1.34 -8.48
C GLY A 116 9.81 1.87 -8.16
N GLY A 117 10.26 1.77 -6.90
CA GLY A 117 11.61 2.14 -6.49
C GLY A 117 12.71 1.30 -7.16
N LEU A 118 12.52 -0.03 -7.24
CA LEU A 118 13.45 -0.91 -7.96
C LEU A 118 13.50 -0.58 -9.46
N MET A 119 12.35 -0.28 -10.07
CA MET A 119 12.31 0.18 -11.45
C MET A 119 13.01 1.52 -11.64
N GLY A 120 12.89 2.44 -10.68
CA GLY A 120 13.66 3.69 -10.67
C GLY A 120 15.16 3.46 -10.61
N TRP A 121 15.62 2.50 -9.80
CA TRP A 121 17.04 2.14 -9.80
C TRP A 121 17.51 1.53 -11.13
N LEU A 122 16.71 0.64 -11.74
CA LEU A 122 16.98 0.09 -13.06
C LEU A 122 17.03 1.18 -14.15
N GLY A 123 16.08 2.11 -14.14
CA GLY A 123 16.02 3.23 -15.08
C GLY A 123 17.20 4.19 -14.92
N PHE A 124 17.59 4.46 -13.67
CA PHE A 124 18.79 5.23 -13.36
C PHE A 124 20.03 4.58 -13.93
N LEU A 125 20.26 3.30 -13.64
CA LEU A 125 21.43 2.57 -14.14
C LEU A 125 21.43 2.52 -15.67
N LEU A 126 20.27 2.33 -16.31
CA LEU A 126 20.17 2.26 -17.75
C LEU A 126 20.69 3.54 -18.43
N VAL A 127 20.28 4.70 -17.93
CA VAL A 127 20.74 5.99 -18.44
C VAL A 127 22.18 6.28 -18.00
N PHE A 128 22.52 6.02 -16.73
CA PHE A 128 23.87 6.27 -16.23
C PHE A 128 24.92 5.47 -17.01
N GLU A 129 24.70 4.19 -17.26
CA GLU A 129 25.62 3.31 -17.99
C GLU A 129 25.72 3.65 -19.47
N THR A 130 24.65 4.15 -20.09
CA THR A 130 24.66 4.58 -21.50
C THR A 130 25.43 5.89 -21.66
N LEU A 131 25.25 6.84 -20.74
CA LEU A 131 26.01 8.10 -20.72
C LEU A 131 27.48 7.87 -20.35
N HIS A 132 27.76 6.99 -19.38
CA HIS A 132 29.10 6.71 -18.83
C HIS A 132 29.67 5.37 -19.28
N HIS A 133 29.46 5.02 -20.55
CA HIS A 133 29.86 3.74 -21.15
C HIS A 133 31.36 3.38 -21.05
N ARG A 134 32.22 4.32 -20.64
CA ARG A 134 33.66 4.09 -20.38
C ARG A 134 33.93 3.53 -18.98
N LEU A 135 33.03 3.78 -18.02
CA LEU A 135 33.15 3.32 -16.64
C LEU A 135 32.60 1.90 -16.45
N VAL A 136 31.67 1.49 -17.32
CA VAL A 136 30.92 0.23 -17.16
C VAL A 136 31.15 -0.71 -18.35
N PRO A 137 31.60 -1.97 -18.11
CA PRO A 137 31.84 -2.95 -19.16
C PRO A 137 30.63 -3.22 -20.06
N ARG A 138 30.87 -3.54 -21.34
CA ARG A 138 29.81 -3.85 -22.32
C ARG A 138 28.92 -5.03 -21.89
N SER A 139 29.48 -6.00 -21.17
CA SER A 139 28.74 -7.16 -20.66
C SER A 139 27.70 -6.76 -19.61
N ALA A 140 28.04 -5.86 -18.69
CA ALA A 140 27.11 -5.34 -17.69
C ALA A 140 25.94 -4.60 -18.35
N ARG A 141 26.23 -3.72 -19.33
CA ARG A 141 25.17 -2.99 -20.06
C ARG A 141 24.20 -3.89 -20.79
N ARG A 142 24.71 -4.94 -21.46
CA ARG A 142 23.88 -5.93 -22.15
C ARG A 142 22.99 -6.69 -21.16
N ARG A 143 23.52 -7.06 -19.99
CA ARG A 143 22.76 -7.72 -18.92
C ARG A 143 21.67 -6.80 -18.37
N LEU A 144 21.98 -5.53 -18.15
CA LEU A 144 21.01 -4.54 -17.68
C LEU A 144 19.89 -4.31 -18.69
N ALA A 145 20.24 -4.10 -19.97
CA ALA A 145 19.25 -3.97 -21.04
C ALA A 145 18.37 -5.22 -21.15
N ALA A 146 18.96 -6.41 -21.05
CA ALA A 146 18.21 -7.67 -21.03
C ALA A 146 17.29 -7.77 -19.79
N ALA A 147 17.73 -7.32 -18.61
CA ALA A 147 16.92 -7.31 -17.40
C ALA A 147 15.73 -6.34 -17.51
N VAL A 148 15.93 -5.13 -18.05
CA VAL A 148 14.86 -4.17 -18.30
C VAL A 148 13.86 -4.74 -19.31
N PHE A 149 14.35 -5.33 -20.41
CA PHE A 149 13.52 -5.98 -21.41
C PHE A 149 12.69 -7.15 -20.83
N LEU A 150 13.34 -8.05 -20.09
CA LEU A 150 12.65 -9.18 -19.46
C LEU A 150 11.60 -8.71 -18.46
N THR A 151 11.90 -7.66 -17.66
CA THR A 151 10.94 -7.09 -16.72
C THR A 151 9.74 -6.50 -17.46
N ALA A 152 9.96 -5.80 -18.57
CA ALA A 152 8.88 -5.27 -19.40
C ALA A 152 8.01 -6.39 -19.99
N LEU A 153 8.63 -7.49 -20.44
CA LEU A 153 7.92 -8.66 -20.94
C LEU A 153 7.07 -9.34 -19.86
N ILE A 154 7.63 -9.52 -18.66
CA ILE A 154 6.89 -10.05 -17.50
C ILE A 154 5.73 -9.13 -17.13
N GLY A 155 5.94 -7.81 -17.13
CA GLY A 155 4.90 -6.81 -16.90
C GLY A 155 3.77 -6.89 -17.94
N LEU A 156 4.11 -7.07 -19.21
CA LEU A 156 3.12 -7.20 -20.29
C LEU A 156 2.27 -8.48 -20.12
N ILE A 157 2.91 -9.61 -19.87
CA ILE A 157 2.22 -10.90 -19.64
C ILE A 157 1.37 -10.83 -18.37
N GLY A 158 1.90 -10.24 -17.31
CA GLY A 158 1.26 -10.12 -16.00
C GLY A 158 0.37 -8.88 -15.79
N HIS A 159 -0.02 -8.18 -16.85
CA HIS A 159 -0.73 -6.87 -16.76
C HIS A 159 -2.02 -6.89 -15.91
N ARG A 160 -2.63 -8.06 -15.68
CA ARG A 160 -3.83 -8.21 -14.84
C ARG A 160 -3.55 -8.20 -13.34
N PHE A 161 -2.32 -8.45 -12.92
CA PHE A 161 -1.93 -8.55 -11.51
C PHE A 161 -0.64 -7.79 -11.15
N ILE A 162 0.03 -7.19 -12.15
CA ILE A 162 1.20 -6.33 -12.00
C ILE A 162 0.79 -4.87 -12.25
N ASP A 163 1.16 -3.98 -11.34
CA ASP A 163 0.98 -2.54 -11.49
C ASP A 163 2.02 -1.95 -12.47
N ASN A 164 1.75 -2.11 -13.77
CA ASN A 164 2.63 -1.62 -14.82
C ASN A 164 2.78 -0.08 -14.81
N ALA A 165 1.80 0.66 -14.30
CA ALA A 165 1.87 2.11 -14.20
C ALA A 165 2.92 2.54 -13.17
N ALA A 166 2.93 1.91 -11.99
CA ALA A 166 3.96 2.14 -10.98
C ALA A 166 5.37 1.78 -11.48
N HIS A 167 5.50 0.66 -12.21
CA HIS A 167 6.79 0.22 -12.75
C HIS A 167 7.30 1.16 -13.84
N ALA A 168 6.44 1.54 -14.79
CA ALA A 168 6.79 2.47 -15.86
C ALA A 168 7.14 3.87 -15.30
N GLY A 169 6.34 4.37 -14.35
CA GLY A 169 6.60 5.64 -13.68
C GLY A 169 7.93 5.65 -12.94
N GLY A 170 8.21 4.59 -12.18
CA GLY A 170 9.50 4.40 -11.51
C GLY A 170 10.66 4.40 -12.49
N LEU A 171 10.60 3.57 -13.55
CA LEU A 171 11.62 3.48 -14.58
C LEU A 171 11.92 4.85 -15.21
N VAL A 172 10.88 5.57 -15.66
CA VAL A 172 11.02 6.88 -16.28
C VAL A 172 11.60 7.91 -15.30
N ALA A 173 11.13 7.93 -14.05
CA ALA A 173 11.66 8.84 -13.03
C ALA A 173 13.16 8.60 -12.78
N GLY A 174 13.59 7.34 -12.69
CA GLY A 174 15.00 6.97 -12.57
C GLY A 174 15.85 7.40 -13.77
N MET A 175 15.34 7.19 -14.99
CA MET A 175 15.98 7.62 -16.23
C MET A 175 16.19 9.15 -16.26
N LEU A 176 15.15 9.91 -15.90
CA LEU A 176 15.20 11.37 -15.84
C LEU A 176 16.20 11.86 -14.79
N TYR A 177 16.17 11.25 -13.59
CA TYR A 177 17.10 11.61 -12.51
C TYR A 177 18.57 11.38 -12.94
N ALA A 178 18.88 10.24 -13.56
CA ALA A 178 20.22 9.98 -14.09
C ALA A 178 20.64 11.02 -15.15
N ALA A 179 19.75 11.35 -16.08
CA ALA A 179 20.04 12.30 -17.15
C ALA A 179 20.32 13.72 -16.63
N ILE A 180 19.58 14.15 -15.59
CA ILE A 180 19.68 15.49 -15.00
C ILE A 180 20.89 15.60 -14.06
N VAL A 181 21.05 14.65 -13.14
CA VAL A 181 22.05 14.72 -12.07
C VAL A 181 23.43 14.25 -12.54
N PHE A 182 23.49 13.34 -13.49
CA PHE A 182 24.73 12.80 -14.04
C PHE A 182 24.78 12.97 -15.56
N PRO A 183 24.87 14.21 -16.06
CA PRO A 183 25.02 14.45 -17.49
C PRO A 183 26.36 13.88 -18.00
N LYS A 184 26.42 13.57 -19.29
CA LYS A 184 27.61 13.00 -19.94
C LYS A 184 28.83 13.91 -19.75
N SER A 185 29.78 13.48 -18.93
CA SER A 185 31.07 14.16 -18.73
C SER A 185 32.20 13.45 -19.47
N SER A 186 33.09 14.21 -20.09
CA SER A 186 34.33 13.73 -20.70
C SER A 186 35.49 13.58 -19.69
N SER A 187 35.34 14.13 -18.48
CA SER A 187 36.35 14.09 -17.43
C SER A 187 36.16 12.89 -16.51
N VAL A 188 37.25 12.15 -16.26
CA VAL A 188 37.32 11.07 -15.26
C VAL A 188 37.42 11.63 -13.84
N TYR A 189 37.72 12.92 -13.70
CA TYR A 189 37.86 13.59 -12.41
C TYR A 189 36.49 13.97 -11.83
N ARG A 190 36.37 13.95 -10.50
CA ARG A 190 35.15 14.38 -9.80
C ARG A 190 34.82 15.82 -10.23
N PRO A 191 33.69 16.07 -10.91
CA PRO A 191 33.30 17.42 -11.25
C PRO A 191 33.15 18.23 -9.96
N GLN A 192 33.71 19.43 -9.93
CA GLN A 192 33.46 20.37 -8.85
C GLN A 192 31.99 20.80 -8.93
N SER A 193 31.30 20.85 -7.79
CA SER A 193 29.89 21.24 -7.76
C SER A 193 29.72 22.62 -8.39
N THR A 194 28.89 22.70 -9.42
CA THR A 194 28.56 23.97 -10.05
C THR A 194 27.59 24.77 -9.17
N LEU A 195 27.47 26.08 -9.42
CA LEU A 195 26.45 26.90 -8.76
C LEU A 195 25.04 26.34 -8.99
N THR A 196 24.78 25.84 -10.20
CA THR A 196 23.53 25.19 -10.59
C THR A 196 23.25 23.92 -9.77
N ASP A 197 24.25 23.08 -9.52
CA ASP A 197 24.09 21.88 -8.70
C ASP A 197 23.74 22.23 -7.25
N ARG A 198 24.38 23.29 -6.71
CA ARG A 198 24.11 23.77 -5.36
C ARG A 198 22.70 24.35 -5.23
N ILE A 199 22.28 25.18 -6.18
CA ILE A 199 20.93 25.76 -6.22
C ILE A 199 19.88 24.66 -6.36
N GLY A 200 20.07 23.72 -7.29
CA GLY A 200 19.18 22.59 -7.50
C GLY A 200 19.07 21.69 -6.27
N GLY A 201 20.20 21.36 -5.64
CA GLY A 201 20.25 20.59 -4.40
C GLY A 201 19.56 21.29 -3.24
N SER A 202 19.77 22.59 -3.06
CA SER A 202 19.10 23.39 -2.03
C SER A 202 17.60 23.49 -2.24
N LEU A 203 17.13 23.68 -3.48
CA LEU A 203 15.70 23.70 -3.82
C LEU A 203 15.03 22.34 -3.54
N ALA A 204 15.68 21.24 -3.94
CA ALA A 204 15.19 19.89 -3.67
C ALA A 204 15.09 19.61 -2.16
N LEU A 205 16.11 20.00 -1.39
CA LEU A 205 16.12 19.86 0.07
C LEU A 205 15.00 20.68 0.72
N ALA A 206 14.79 21.92 0.28
CA ALA A 206 13.72 22.78 0.75
C ALA A 206 12.33 22.19 0.44
N ALA A 207 12.14 21.63 -0.76
CA ALA A 207 10.90 20.96 -1.13
C ALA A 207 10.62 19.73 -0.26
N CYS A 208 11.62 18.89 0.00
CA CYS A 208 11.49 17.74 0.90
C CYS A 208 11.15 18.18 2.34
N ALA A 209 11.82 19.21 2.86
CA ALA A 209 11.57 19.75 4.19
C ALA A 209 10.14 20.34 4.31
N ALA A 210 9.70 21.10 3.31
CA ALA A 210 8.34 21.65 3.26
C ALA A 210 7.28 20.54 3.18
N SER A 211 7.50 19.51 2.36
CA SER A 211 6.61 18.36 2.27
C SER A 211 6.52 17.58 3.59
N ALA A 212 7.66 17.40 4.28
CA ALA A 212 7.69 16.74 5.58
C ALA A 212 6.96 17.56 6.64
N ALA A 213 7.20 18.87 6.69
CA ALA A 213 6.52 19.78 7.61
C ALA A 213 5.01 19.82 7.36
N PHE A 214 4.56 19.85 6.09
CA PHE A 214 3.15 19.80 5.74
C PHE A 214 2.51 18.47 6.16
N ALA A 215 3.19 17.34 5.96
CA ALA A 215 2.70 16.04 6.40
C ALA A 215 2.57 15.97 7.94
N ILE A 216 3.58 16.45 8.68
CA ILE A 216 3.55 16.53 10.14
C ILE A 216 2.40 17.42 10.59
N TRP A 217 2.24 18.60 10.00
CA TRP A 217 1.15 19.52 10.31
C TRP A 217 -0.21 18.85 10.07
N LYS A 218 -0.41 18.15 8.96
CA LYS A 218 -1.66 17.41 8.70
C LYS A 218 -1.93 16.30 9.71
N ILE A 219 -0.90 15.67 10.26
CA ILE A 219 -1.03 14.62 11.29
C ILE A 219 -1.33 15.22 12.67
N CYS A 220 -0.71 16.36 12.99
CA CYS A 220 -0.82 17.00 14.29
C CYS A 220 -1.91 18.08 14.39
N ALA A 221 -2.48 18.51 13.27
CA ALA A 221 -3.54 19.50 13.27
C ALA A 221 -4.80 18.91 13.93
N PRO A 222 -5.38 19.57 14.94
CA PRO A 222 -6.65 19.17 15.50
C PRO A 222 -7.74 19.26 14.42
N ALA A 223 -8.64 18.26 14.43
CA ALA A 223 -9.75 18.15 13.49
C ALA A 223 -10.72 19.33 13.59
#